data_AF-A0A6A7KAZ5-F1
#
_entry.id   AF-A0A6A7KAZ5-F1
#
_cell.length_a   1.000
_cell.length_b   1.000
_cell.length_c   1.000
_cell.angle_alpha   90.00
_cell.angle_beta   90.00
_cell.angle_gamma   90.00
#
_symmetry.space_group_name_H-M   'P 1'
#
loop_
_entity.id
_entity.type
_entity.pdbx_description
1 polymer ?
#
loop_
_entity_poly.entity_id
_entity_poly.type
_entity_poly.pdbx_seq_one_letter_code
_entity_poly.pdbx_strand_id
1 'polypeptide(L)'
;MGIGLETDAVLAYSIGLLLLYLLGSSLMKIFKVPVKIIMTIFINSILGGLILFILNIFGQAYNFQIGINPLNALTIGVLGIPGLIMLIILKMIL
;
A
#
# COMPACT_ATOMS: atom_id res chain seq x y z
N MET A 1 46.40 -26.99 19.38
CA MET A 1 45.80 -25.65 19.55
C MET A 1 44.33 -25.87 19.91
N GLY A 2 44.05 -25.99 21.20
CA GLY A 2 42.67 -26.16 21.67
C GLY A 2 41.92 -24.87 21.37
N ILE A 3 40.78 -25.00 20.71
CA ILE A 3 39.80 -23.92 20.59
C ILE A 3 39.40 -23.52 22.01
N GLY A 4 40.06 -22.50 22.56
CA GLY A 4 39.79 -21.88 23.85
C GLY A 4 38.51 -21.03 23.82
N LEU A 5 37.51 -21.53 23.09
CA LEU A 5 36.15 -21.06 23.21
C LEU A 5 35.57 -21.89 24.35
N GLU A 6 35.48 -21.27 25.52
CA GLU A 6 34.68 -21.81 26.62
C GLU A 6 33.33 -22.19 26.02
N THR A 7 32.95 -23.46 26.13
CA THR A 7 31.73 -24.00 25.51
C THR A 7 30.49 -23.15 25.85
N ASP A 8 30.54 -22.50 27.01
CA ASP A 8 29.56 -21.55 27.52
C ASP A 8 29.45 -20.28 26.64
N ALA A 9 30.58 -19.74 26.18
CA ALA A 9 30.59 -18.58 25.29
C ALA A 9 29.97 -18.93 23.92
N VAL A 10 30.30 -20.09 23.35
CA VAL A 10 29.72 -20.56 22.08
C VAL A 10 28.20 -20.73 22.20
N LEU A 11 27.75 -21.28 23.34
CA LEU A 11 26.34 -21.48 23.63
C LEU A 11 25.59 -20.15 23.76
N ALA A 12 26.14 -19.19 24.51
CA ALA A 12 25.58 -17.86 24.69
C ALA A 12 25.46 -17.10 23.36
N TYR A 13 26.50 -17.11 22.52
CA TYR A 13 26.46 -16.50 21.19
C TYR A 13 25.43 -17.18 20.28
N SER A 14 25.33 -18.51 20.31
CA SER A 14 24.36 -19.25 19.49
C SER A 14 22.91 -18.91 19.87
N ILE A 15 22.63 -18.83 21.17
CA ILE A 15 21.31 -18.42 21.69
C ILE A 15 21.02 -16.97 21.33
N GLY A 16 21.99 -16.06 21.49
CA GLY A 16 21.86 -14.66 21.11
C GLY A 16 21.57 -14.48 19.62
N LEU A 17 22.24 -15.24 18.75
CA LEU A 17 22.01 -15.20 17.31
C LEU A 17 20.63 -15.74 16.92
N LEU A 18 20.17 -16.82 17.56
CA LEU A 18 18.83 -17.37 17.39
C LEU A 18 17.75 -16.36 17.78
N LEU A 19 17.90 -15.71 18.94
CA LEU A 19 16.98 -14.67 19.42
C LEU A 19 16.94 -13.48 18.45
N LEU A 20 18.11 -13.01 18.00
CA LEU A 20 18.21 -11.92 17.03
C LEU A 20 17.53 -12.28 15.70
N TYR A 21 17.70 -13.51 15.22
CA TYR A 21 17.06 -13.99 14.00
C TYR A 21 15.53 -14.07 14.12
N LEU A 22 15.02 -14.56 15.25
CA LEU A 22 13.58 -14.63 15.54
C LEU A 22 12.95 -13.24 15.61
N LEU A 23 13.59 -12.31 16.33
CA LEU A 23 13.13 -10.93 16.45
C LEU A 23 13.18 -10.22 15.09
N GLY A 24 14.33 -10.27 14.40
CA GLY A 24 14.50 -9.63 13.08
C GLY A 24 13.52 -10.16 12.03
N SER A 25 13.26 -11.47 12.02
CA SER A 25 12.31 -12.09 11.10
C SER A 25 10.85 -11.68 11.36
N SER A 26 10.49 -11.46 12.63
CA SER A 26 9.14 -11.02 13.00
C SER A 26 8.87 -9.58 12.56
N LEU A 27 9.82 -8.66 12.78
CA LEU A 27 9.72 -7.27 12.34
C LEU A 27 9.61 -7.16 10.81
N MET A 28 10.40 -7.95 10.07
CA MET A 28 10.37 -7.90 8.61
C MET A 28 9.03 -8.35 8.02
N LYS A 29 8.36 -9.34 8.63
CA LYS A 29 7.03 -9.81 8.17
C LYS A 29 5.96 -8.74 8.34
N ILE A 30 5.95 -8.06 9.49
CA ILE A 30 4.98 -7.01 9.80
C ILE A 30 5.12 -5.83 8.83
N PHE A 31 6.34 -5.49 8.42
CA PHE A 31 6.58 -4.35 7.52
C PHE A 31 6.22 -4.63 6.06
N LYS A 32 6.31 -5.89 5.61
CA LYS A 32 6.01 -6.25 4.20
C LYS A 32 4.53 -6.12 3.84
N VAL A 33 3.63 -6.37 4.79
CA VAL A 33 2.18 -6.31 4.58
C VAL A 33 1.68 -4.89 4.25
N PRO A 34 1.94 -3.84 5.06
CA PRO A 34 1.47 -2.49 4.78
C PRO A 34 2.13 -1.89 3.55
N VAL A 35 3.42 -2.17 3.32
CA VAL A 35 4.14 -1.69 2.13
C VAL A 35 3.48 -2.19 0.85
N LYS A 36 3.09 -3.47 0.80
CA LYS A 36 2.37 -4.03 -0.36
C LYS A 36 1.01 -3.36 -0.56
N ILE A 37 0.28 -3.08 0.52
CA ILE A 37 -1.03 -2.42 0.45
C ILE A 37 -0.88 -0.98 -0.07
N ILE A 38 0.06 -0.21 0.46
CA ILE A 38 0.34 1.16 0.03
C ILE A 38 0.71 1.19 -1.45
N MET A 39 1.56 0.26 -1.91
CA MET A 39 1.95 0.17 -3.31
C MET A 39 0.76 -0.15 -4.23
N THR A 40 -0.10 -1.07 -3.81
CA THR A 40 -1.34 -1.41 -4.55
C THR A 40 -2.28 -0.21 -4.62
N ILE A 41 -2.48 0.50 -3.49
CA ILE A 41 -3.33 1.71 -3.46
C ILE A 41 -2.74 2.77 -4.39
N PHE A 42 -1.43 3.00 -4.36
CA PHE A 42 -0.78 3.98 -5.22
C PHE A 42 -1.01 3.70 -6.72
N ILE A 43 -0.81 2.44 -7.14
CA ILE A 43 -1.06 2.03 -8.53
C ILE A 43 -2.55 2.15 -8.88
N ASN A 44 -3.44 1.71 -7.98
CA ASN A 44 -4.88 1.81 -8.17
C ASN A 44 -5.36 3.26 -8.22
N SER A 45 -4.72 4.17 -7.49
CA SER A 45 -5.01 5.61 -7.53
C SER A 45 -4.60 6.22 -8.86
N ILE A 46 -3.45 5.84 -9.41
CA ILE A 46 -3.04 6.28 -10.75
C ILE A 46 -4.05 5.80 -11.80
N LEU A 47 -4.46 4.53 -11.73
CA LEU A 47 -5.50 3.97 -12.60
C LEU A 47 -6.84 4.68 -12.41
N GLY A 48 -7.22 5.01 -11.17
CA GLY A 48 -8.43 5.77 -10.86
C GLY A 48 -8.40 7.18 -11.45
N GLY A 49 -7.26 7.87 -11.39
CA GLY A 49 -7.05 9.16 -12.05
C GLY A 49 -7.15 9.06 -13.58
N LEU A 50 -6.58 8.00 -14.17
CA LEU A 50 -6.73 7.69 -15.59
C LEU A 50 -8.19 7.44 -15.99
N ILE A 51 -8.94 6.69 -15.19
CA ILE A 51 -10.36 6.45 -15.43
C ILE A 51 -11.15 7.77 -15.34
N LEU A 52 -10.88 8.63 -14.35
CA LEU A 52 -11.50 9.95 -14.25
C LEU A 52 -11.19 10.84 -15.45
N PHE A 53 -9.96 10.79 -15.95
CA PHE A 53 -9.57 11.52 -17.15
C PHE A 53 -10.38 11.07 -18.36
N ILE A 54 -10.48 9.76 -18.58
CA ILE A 54 -11.29 9.18 -19.66
C ILE A 54 -12.77 9.54 -19.50
N LEU A 55 -13.31 9.42 -18.28
CA LEU A 55 -14.69 9.79 -17.98
C LEU A 55 -14.97 11.25 -18.25
N ASN A 56 -14.05 12.17 -17.97
CA ASN A 56 -14.24 13.58 -18.26
C ASN A 56 -14.24 13.89 -19.76
N ILE A 57 -13.49 13.14 -20.56
CA ILE A 57 -13.52 13.30 -22.02
C ILE A 57 -14.91 12.95 -22.56
N PHE A 58 -15.46 11.80 -22.16
CA PHE A 58 -16.81 11.38 -22.58
C PHE A 58 -17.91 12.22 -21.92
N GLY A 59 -17.73 12.57 -20.65
CA GLY A 59 -18.66 13.34 -19.84
C GLY A 59 -18.75 14.80 -20.25
N GLN A 60 -17.74 15.36 -20.92
CA GLN A 60 -17.76 16.72 -21.44
C GLN A 60 -18.94 16.94 -22.41
N ALA A 61 -19.31 15.94 -23.20
CA ALA A 61 -20.48 16.01 -24.08
C ALA A 61 -21.82 16.18 -23.31
N TYR A 62 -21.83 15.79 -22.04
CA TYR A 62 -23.00 15.84 -21.15
C TYR A 62 -22.88 16.91 -20.06
N ASN A 63 -21.92 17.86 -20.17
CA ASN A 63 -21.56 18.82 -19.12
C ASN A 63 -21.19 18.16 -17.77
N PHE A 64 -20.80 16.89 -17.80
CA PHE A 64 -20.45 16.12 -16.62
C PHE A 64 -18.93 16.07 -16.47
N GLN A 65 -18.40 16.78 -15.46
CA GLN A 65 -16.97 16.80 -15.15
C GLN A 65 -16.73 16.58 -13.65
N ILE A 66 -15.95 15.56 -13.32
CA ILE A 66 -15.43 15.28 -11.98
C ILE A 66 -14.01 15.81 -11.91
N GLY A 67 -13.65 16.53 -10.83
CA GLY A 67 -12.28 17.06 -10.70
C GLY A 67 -11.22 15.95 -10.78
N ILE A 68 -10.24 16.09 -11.67
CA ILE A 68 -9.08 15.19 -11.73
C ILE A 68 -8.05 15.69 -10.72
N ASN A 69 -8.24 15.32 -9.45
CA ASN A 69 -7.33 15.69 -8.38
C ASN A 69 -6.82 14.43 -7.65
N PRO A 70 -5.68 14.54 -6.93
CA PRO A 70 -5.14 13.41 -6.18
C PRO A 70 -6.13 12.85 -5.17
N LEU A 71 -7.01 13.68 -4.59
CA LEU A 71 -7.99 13.26 -3.61
C LEU A 71 -9.00 12.26 -4.21
N ASN A 72 -9.61 12.59 -5.34
CA ASN A 72 -10.59 11.78 -6.06
C ASN A 72 -9.95 10.50 -6.62
N ALA A 73 -8.74 10.61 -7.15
CA ALA A 73 -7.95 9.46 -7.59
C ALA A 73 -7.63 8.52 -6.41
N LEU A 74 -7.33 9.05 -5.23
CA LEU A 74 -7.07 8.28 -4.03
C LEU A 74 -8.34 7.63 -3.48
N THR A 75 -9.48 8.33 -3.51
CA THR A 75 -10.80 7.76 -3.20
C THR A 75 -11.08 6.54 -4.06
N ILE A 76 -10.85 6.63 -5.37
CA ILE A 76 -11.01 5.49 -6.29
C ILE A 76 -9.92 4.43 -6.07
N GLY A 77 -8.69 4.81 -5.75
CA GLY A 77 -7.61 3.84 -5.51
C GLY A 77 -7.80 3.02 -4.23
N VAL A 78 -8.40 3.60 -3.20
CA VAL A 78 -8.70 2.95 -1.91
C VAL A 78 -10.00 2.15 -1.98
N LEU A 79 -11.07 2.72 -2.54
CA LEU A 79 -12.39 2.08 -2.56
C LEU A 79 -12.62 1.25 -3.85
N GLY A 80 -11.94 1.55 -4.95
CA GLY A 80 -12.15 0.93 -6.25
C GLY A 80 -13.38 1.48 -6.99
N ILE A 81 -14.12 0.56 -7.63
CA ILE A 81 -15.39 0.84 -8.31
C ILE A 81 -16.42 1.57 -7.41
N PRO A 82 -16.65 1.18 -6.13
CA PRO A 82 -17.59 1.92 -5.30
C PRO A 82 -17.16 3.36 -5.03
N GLY A 83 -15.85 3.66 -5.00
CA GLY A 83 -15.34 5.04 -4.91
C GLY A 83 -15.70 5.87 -6.15
N LEU A 84 -15.61 5.26 -7.33
CA LEU A 84 -16.00 5.90 -8.59
C LEU A 84 -17.51 6.19 -8.63
N ILE A 85 -18.35 5.22 -8.24
CA ILE A 85 -19.80 5.40 -8.15
C ILE A 85 -20.15 6.51 -7.16
N MET A 86 -19.51 6.55 -6.00
CA MET A 86 -19.73 7.59 -5.00
C MET A 86 -19.41 8.99 -5.53
N LEU A 87 -18.29 9.16 -6.25
CA LEU A 87 -17.93 10.45 -6.86
C LEU A 87 -18.93 10.87 -7.94
N ILE A 88 -19.44 9.92 -8.72
CA ILE A 88 -20.47 10.21 -9.73
C ILE A 88 -21.76 10.66 -9.06
N ILE A 89 -22.24 9.95 -8.05
CA ILE A 89 -23.45 10.30 -7.29
C ILE A 89 -23.29 11.69 -6.67
N LEU A 90 -22.14 11.97 -6.05
CA LEU A 90 -21.87 13.27 -5.43
C LEU A 90 -21.94 14.40 -6.45
N LYS A 91 -21.42 14.17 -7.67
CA LYS A 91 -21.48 15.14 -8.77
C LYS A 91 -22.88 15.28 -9.38
N MET A 92 -23.73 14.26 -9.28
CA MET A 92 -25.12 14.35 -9.75
C MET A 92 -26.01 15.13 -8.78
N ILE A 93 -25.68 15.11 -7.48
CA ILE A 93 -26.45 15.81 -6.44
C ILE A 93 -26.02 17.28 -6.33
N LEU A 94 -24.76 17.60 -6.63
CA LEU A 94 -24.11 18.89 -6.38
C LEU A 94 -23.72 19.61 -7.68
#